data_AF-A0A2V5UD55-F1
#
_entry.id   AF-A0A2V5UD55-F1
#
_cell.length_a   1.000
_cell.length_b   1.000
_cell.length_c   1.000
_cell.angle_alpha   90.00
_cell.angle_beta   90.00
_cell.angle_gamma   90.00
#
_symmetry.space_group_name_H-M   'P 1'
#
loop_
_entity.id
_entity.type
_entity.pdbx_description
1 polymer ?
#
loop_
_entity_poly.entity_id
_entity_poly.type
_entity_poly.pdbx_seq_one_letter_code
_entity_poly.pdbx_strand_id
1 'polypeptide(L)'
;GYGHLERILSVYRTWRSTHPEVASIDDQIQALISGAVSEASQRAAPVEPPVPTRPIEFPVHEQVEISIIISVFNQFRFTQACLASLQEHQGAERFEVIVVDDCSTD
;
A
#
# COMPACT_ATOMS: atom_id res chain seq x y z
N GLY A 1 -7.98 27.96 21.35
CA GLY A 1 -7.46 29.18 20.70
C GLY A 1 -6.45 28.77 19.66
N TYR A 2 -6.75 29.00 18.38
CA TYR A 2 -5.95 28.51 17.25
C TYR A 2 -4.85 29.48 16.79
N GLY A 3 -4.60 30.57 17.54
CA GLY A 3 -3.69 31.65 17.13
C GLY A 3 -2.24 31.24 16.86
N HIS A 4 -1.75 30.14 17.46
CA HIS A 4 -0.42 29.62 17.14
C HIS A 4 -0.38 28.92 15.78
N LEU A 5 -1.41 28.14 15.45
CA LEU A 5 -1.54 27.47 14.15
C LEU A 5 -1.73 28.50 13.03
N GLU A 6 -2.55 29.52 13.27
CA GLU A 6 -2.76 30.63 12.33
C GLU A 6 -1.45 31.38 12.02
N ARG A 7 -0.61 31.60 13.04
CA ARG A 7 0.70 32.24 12.87
C ARG A 7 1.64 31.39 12.01
N ILE A 8 1.71 30.08 12.26
CA ILE A 8 2.53 29.16 11.46
C ILE A 8 2.05 29.14 10.01
N LEU A 9 0.74 29.03 9.79
CA LEU A 9 0.15 29.04 8.45
C LEU A 9 0.41 30.36 7.71
N SER A 10 0.34 31.50 8.41
CA SER A 10 0.66 32.80 7.82
C SER A 10 2.12 32.90 7.39
N VAL A 11 3.06 32.48 8.24
CA VAL A 11 4.50 32.50 7.93
C VAL A 11 4.79 31.59 6.74
N TYR A 12 4.22 30.38 6.73
CA TYR A 12 4.39 29.45 5.62
C TYR A 12 3.81 30.00 4.30
N ARG A 13 2.63 30.62 4.33
CA ARG A 13 2.03 31.24 3.14
C ARG A 13 2.88 32.39 2.59
N THR A 14 3.40 33.24 3.46
CA THR A 14 4.32 34.32 3.06
C THR A 14 5.59 33.75 2.44
N TRP A 15 6.22 32.75 3.07
CA TRP A 15 7.40 32.09 2.52
C TRP A 15 7.10 31.43 1.15
N ARG A 16 5.98 30.72 1.02
CA ARG A 16 5.59 30.08 -0.24
C ARG A 16 5.33 31.09 -1.36
N SER A 17 4.86 32.30 -1.05
CA SER A 17 4.68 33.36 -2.04
C SER A 17 5.99 33.88 -2.64
N THR A 18 7.12 33.70 -1.94
CA THR A 18 8.45 34.11 -2.42
C THR A 18 9.24 32.97 -3.07
N HIS A 19 8.71 31.74 -3.10
CA HIS A 19 9.38 30.54 -3.62
C HIS A 19 8.51 29.89 -4.72
N PRO A 20 8.43 30.48 -5.93
CA PRO A 20 7.62 29.97 -7.04
C PRO A 20 8.06 28.57 -7.51
N GLU A 21 9.29 28.16 -7.25
CA GLU A 21 9.79 26.81 -7.49
C GLU A 21 8.98 25.74 -6.75
N VAL A 22 8.42 26.06 -5.58
CA VAL A 22 7.57 25.14 -4.82
C VAL A 22 6.26 24.88 -5.55
N ALA A 23 5.68 25.92 -6.16
CA ALA A 23 4.47 25.77 -6.99
C ALA A 23 4.76 24.92 -8.24
N SER A 24 5.92 25.12 -8.86
CA SER A 24 6.34 24.28 -10.00
C SER A 24 6.57 22.82 -9.59
N ILE A 25 7.07 22.57 -8.38
CA ILE A 25 7.18 21.22 -7.81
C ILE A 25 5.80 20.61 -7.58
N ASP A 26 4.84 21.37 -7.04
CA ASP A 26 3.46 20.90 -6.86
C ASP A 26 2.80 20.56 -8.19
N ASP A 27 2.99 21.39 -9.23
CA ASP A 27 2.47 21.12 -10.57
C ASP A 27 3.08 19.86 -11.18
N GLN A 28 4.39 19.65 -10.98
CA GLN A 28 5.08 18.43 -11.43
C GLN A 28 4.58 17.19 -10.67
N ILE A 29 4.38 17.29 -9.35
CA ILE A 29 3.79 16.22 -8.53
C ILE A 29 2.37 15.91 -9.03
N GLN A 30 1.55 16.93 -9.27
CA GLN A 30 0.18 16.76 -9.75
C GLN A 30 0.15 16.13 -11.14
N ALA A 31 1.06 16.53 -12.04
CA ALA A 31 1.19 15.95 -13.37
C ALA A 31 1.62 14.47 -13.30
N LEU A 32 2.58 14.13 -12.43
CA LEU A 32 3.00 12.75 -12.19
C LEU A 32 1.88 11.89 -11.61
N ILE A 33 1.11 12.41 -10.64
CA ILE A 33 -0.05 11.72 -10.08
C ILE A 33 -1.11 11.51 -11.17
N SER A 34 -1.42 12.53 -11.97
CA SER A 34 -2.44 12.45 -13.02
C SER A 34 -2.02 11.49 -14.15
N GLY A 35 -0.73 11.44 -14.47
CA GLY A 35 -0.14 10.46 -15.38
C GLY A 35 -0.17 9.04 -14.82
N ALA A 36 0.21 8.85 -13.56
CA ALA A 36 0.13 7.56 -12.87
C ALA A 36 -1.32 7.06 -12.71
N VAL A 37 -2.27 7.96 -12.48
CA VAL A 37 -3.71 7.65 -12.43
C VAL A 37 -4.24 7.31 -13.83
N SER A 38 -3.72 7.95 -14.89
CA SER A 38 -4.07 7.61 -16.27
C SER A 38 -3.50 6.25 -16.70
N GLU A 39 -2.27 5.91 -16.30
CA GLU A 39 -1.69 4.57 -16.52
C GLU A 39 -2.38 3.50 -15.66
N ALA A 40 -2.73 3.81 -14.41
CA ALA A 40 -3.51 2.93 -13.54
C ALA A 40 -4.93 2.70 -14.10
N SER A 41 -5.54 3.72 -14.70
CA SER A 41 -6.85 3.61 -15.37
C SER A 41 -6.78 2.89 -16.72
N GLN A 42 -5.61 2.80 -17.35
CA GLN A 42 -5.39 2.05 -18.59
C GLN A 42 -4.94 0.60 -18.34
N ARG A 43 -4.55 0.24 -17.11
CA ARG A 43 -4.30 -1.15 -16.71
C ARG A 43 -5.58 -1.84 -16.23
N ALA A 44 -6.29 -2.38 -17.22
CA ALA A 44 -7.29 -3.46 -17.13
C ALA A 44 -8.58 -3.17 -16.34
N ALA A 45 -9.66 -3.84 -16.75
CA ALA A 45 -10.86 -4.00 -15.92
C ALA A 45 -10.46 -4.48 -14.51
N PRO A 46 -11.29 -4.25 -13.47
CA PRO A 46 -11.01 -4.76 -12.13
C PRO A 46 -10.65 -6.23 -12.21
N VAL A 47 -9.37 -6.56 -11.99
CA VAL A 47 -8.89 -7.94 -12.02
C VAL A 47 -9.37 -8.57 -10.73
N GLU A 48 -10.45 -9.34 -10.82
CA GLU A 48 -10.93 -10.11 -9.68
C GLU A 48 -9.87 -11.18 -9.36
N PRO A 49 -9.38 -11.25 -8.11
CA PRO A 49 -8.34 -12.18 -7.75
C PRO A 49 -8.90 -13.62 -7.79
N PRO A 50 -8.10 -14.61 -8.22
CA PRO A 50 -8.55 -16.00 -8.27
C PRO A 50 -8.92 -16.49 -6.88
N VAL A 51 -10.03 -17.22 -6.78
CA VAL A 51 -10.46 -17.83 -5.51
C VAL A 51 -9.56 -19.05 -5.23
N PRO A 52 -9.03 -19.19 -3.99
CA PRO A 52 -8.26 -20.37 -3.63
C PRO A 52 -9.03 -21.66 -3.88
N THR A 53 -8.41 -22.62 -4.55
CA THR A 53 -9.01 -23.92 -4.90
C THR A 53 -8.87 -24.96 -3.78
N ARG A 54 -8.00 -24.70 -2.80
CA ARG A 54 -7.74 -25.52 -1.62
C ARG A 54 -7.55 -24.65 -0.38
N PRO A 55 -7.68 -25.21 0.84
CA PRO A 55 -7.35 -24.50 2.08
C PRO A 55 -5.93 -23.92 2.04
N ILE A 56 -5.75 -22.77 2.70
CA ILE A 56 -4.45 -22.13 2.87
C ILE A 56 -3.79 -22.74 4.09
N GLU A 57 -2.67 -23.42 3.88
CA GLU A 57 -1.90 -24.13 4.90
C GLU A 57 -0.41 -23.88 4.68
N PHE A 58 0.31 -23.57 5.76
CA PHE A 58 1.77 -23.40 5.74
C PHE A 58 2.41 -24.37 6.72
N PRO A 59 3.55 -25.01 6.37
CA PRO A 59 4.30 -25.82 7.31
C PRO A 59 4.84 -24.95 8.45
N VAL A 60 4.84 -25.51 9.67
CA VAL A 60 5.47 -24.87 10.81
C VAL A 60 6.96 -25.18 10.81
N HIS A 61 7.78 -24.15 10.95
CA HIS A 61 9.24 -24.27 11.01
C HIS A 61 9.74 -23.84 12.39
N GLU A 62 10.63 -24.64 12.99
CA GLU A 62 11.30 -24.26 14.26
C GLU A 62 12.32 -23.12 14.06
N GLN A 63 12.88 -23.02 12.86
CA GLN A 63 13.84 -21.98 12.47
C GLN A 63 13.39 -21.32 11.16
N VAL A 64 12.99 -20.06 11.28
CA VAL A 64 12.55 -19.19 10.18
C VAL A 64 13.73 -18.37 9.69
N GLU A 65 13.96 -18.35 8.38
CA GLU A 65 14.99 -17.53 7.72
C GLU A 65 14.39 -16.22 7.20
N ILE A 66 13.10 -16.21 6.87
CA ILE A 66 12.40 -15.11 6.19
C ILE A 66 11.03 -14.88 6.86
N SER A 67 10.72 -13.64 7.20
CA SER A 67 9.37 -13.25 7.65
C SER A 67 8.68 -12.43 6.56
N ILE A 68 7.52 -12.90 6.09
CA ILE A 68 6.67 -12.20 5.13
C ILE A 68 5.54 -11.53 5.90
N ILE A 69 5.54 -10.20 5.93
CA ILE A 69 4.51 -9.41 6.63
C ILE A 69 3.49 -8.90 5.61
N ILE A 70 2.22 -9.25 5.80
CA ILE A 70 1.12 -8.83 4.92
C ILE A 70 0.15 -7.96 5.72
N SER A 71 0.16 -6.66 5.49
CA SER A 71 -0.86 -5.73 6.00
C SER A 71 -2.13 -5.85 5.17
N VAL A 72 -3.28 -6.06 5.84
CA VAL A 72 -4.58 -6.24 5.18
C VAL A 72 -5.56 -5.17 5.63
N PHE A 73 -6.32 -4.62 4.67
CA PHE A 73 -7.38 -3.65 4.92
C PHE A 73 -8.46 -3.75 3.83
N ASN A 74 -9.66 -4.22 4.18
CA ASN A 74 -10.85 -4.34 3.32
C ASN A 74 -10.57 -4.98 1.95
N GLN A 75 -9.65 -5.94 1.89
CA GLN A 75 -9.20 -6.63 0.68
C GLN A 75 -9.14 -8.15 0.87
N PHE A 76 -10.08 -8.75 1.59
CA PHE A 76 -10.10 -10.17 1.92
C PHE A 76 -9.82 -11.11 0.73
N ARG A 77 -10.45 -10.85 -0.43
CA ARG A 77 -10.27 -11.66 -1.64
C ARG A 77 -8.82 -11.64 -2.16
N PHE A 78 -8.17 -10.47 -2.12
CA PHE A 78 -6.77 -10.35 -2.52
C PHE A 78 -5.84 -10.97 -1.49
N THR A 79 -6.14 -10.84 -0.19
CA THR A 79 -5.39 -11.52 0.87
C THR A 79 -5.42 -13.04 0.65
N GLN A 80 -6.59 -13.61 0.38
CA GLN A 80 -6.73 -15.04 0.10
C GLN A 80 -5.93 -15.48 -1.13
N ALA A 81 -6.03 -14.75 -2.24
CA ALA A 81 -5.28 -15.07 -3.45
C ALA A 81 -3.76 -14.92 -3.28
N CYS A 82 -3.30 -13.91 -2.51
CA CYS A 82 -1.90 -13.72 -2.18
C CYS A 82 -1.36 -14.91 -1.37
N LEU A 83 -2.07 -15.31 -0.31
CA LEU A 83 -1.68 -16.47 0.50
C LEU A 83 -1.69 -17.78 -0.30
N ALA A 84 -2.69 -17.97 -1.17
CA ALA A 84 -2.73 -19.13 -2.07
C ALA A 84 -1.52 -19.13 -3.04
N SER A 85 -1.17 -17.98 -3.61
CA SER A 85 -0.01 -17.83 -4.47
C SER A 85 1.30 -18.15 -3.74
N LEU A 86 1.47 -17.69 -2.49
CA LEU A 86 2.62 -18.04 -1.66
C LEU A 86 2.70 -19.55 -1.42
N GLN A 87 1.57 -20.18 -1.13
CA GLN A 87 1.48 -21.63 -0.92
C GLN A 87 1.82 -22.42 -2.20
N GLU A 88 1.43 -21.93 -3.38
CA GLU A 88 1.71 -22.57 -4.67
C GLU A 88 3.18 -22.46 -5.10
N HIS A 89 3.87 -21.40 -4.65
CA HIS A 89 5.25 -21.10 -5.05
C HIS A 89 6.25 -21.31 -3.89
N GLN A 90 5.91 -22.10 -2.87
CA GLN A 90 6.87 -22.43 -1.81
C GLN A 90 8.07 -23.18 -2.39
N GLY A 91 9.27 -22.63 -2.15
CA GLY A 91 10.55 -23.26 -2.42
C GLY A 91 11.02 -24.15 -1.26
N ALA A 92 12.35 -24.27 -1.10
CA ALA A 92 12.98 -24.91 0.06
C ALA A 92 13.08 -23.97 1.27
N GLU A 93 12.62 -22.74 1.11
CA GLU A 93 12.87 -21.60 1.96
C GLU A 93 11.94 -21.68 3.17
N ARG A 94 12.53 -21.53 4.36
CA ARG A 94 11.79 -21.62 5.62
C ARG A 94 11.31 -20.24 6.01
N PHE A 95 10.04 -19.97 5.76
CA PHE A 95 9.46 -18.68 6.04
C PHE A 95 8.22 -18.77 6.93
N GLU A 96 7.92 -17.67 7.61
CA GLU A 96 6.65 -17.46 8.27
C GLU A 96 5.87 -16.36 7.55
N VAL A 97 4.54 -16.42 7.64
CA VAL A 97 3.65 -15.37 7.15
C VAL A 97 2.93 -14.76 8.33
N ILE A 98 3.10 -13.46 8.50
CA ILE A 98 2.45 -12.67 9.55
C ILE A 98 1.43 -11.78 8.87
N VAL A 99 0.15 -12.07 9.10
CA VAL A 99 -0.96 -11.24 8.60
C VAL A 99 -1.30 -10.20 9.67
N VAL A 100 -1.22 -8.93 9.29
CA VAL A 100 -1.52 -7.79 10.15
C VAL A 100 -2.81 -7.16 9.66
N ASP A 101 -3.88 -7.31 10.42
CA ASP A 101 -5.16 -6.64 10.18
C ASP A 101 -5.09 -5.18 10.64
N ASP A 102 -5.17 -4.24 9.70
CA ASP A 102 -5.12 -2.79 9.95
C ASP A 102 -6.51 -2.20 10.16
N CYS A 103 -7.22 -2.70 11.17
CA CYS A 103 -8.60 -2.30 11.49
C CYS A 103 -9.58 -2.52 10.32
N SER A 104 -9.44 -3.64 9.61
CA SER A 104 -10.38 -4.02 8.58
C SER A 104 -11.78 -4.30 9.15
N THR A 105 -12.78 -4.24 8.27
CA THR A 105 -14.18 -4.56 8.62
C THR A 105 -14.73 -5.77 7.88
N ASP A 106 -13.93 -6.37 7.00
CA ASP A 106 -14.25 -7.54 6.19
C ASP A 106 -13.67 -8.85 6.74
#